data_AF-I4HQY7-F1
#
_entry.id   AF-I4HQY7-F1
#
_cell.length_a   1.000
_cell.length_b   1.000
_cell.length_c   1.000
_cell.angle_alpha   90.00
_cell.angle_beta   90.00
_cell.angle_gamma   90.00
#
_symmetry.space_group_name_H-M   'P 1'
#
loop_
_entity.id
_entity.type
_entity.pdbx_description
1 polymer ?
#
loop_
_entity_poly.entity_id
_entity_poly.type
_entity_poly.pdbx_seq_one_letter_code
_entity_poly.pdbx_strand_id
1 'polypeptide(L)'
;MSKRWSRRKVLKQLGLVTAGSVASVVSSCQSITQFRPQPITEKLPKGVTLEMVGLPAGQFLMGSPDSDPDAESWEKPQHQVKLNSFAIGKYPMTQAQYEAVMGNGSSVCLMQRTGS
;
A
#
# COMPACT_ATOMS: atom_id res chain seq x y z
N MET A 1 17.21 16.03 -37.91
CA MET A 1 16.23 15.71 -38.98
C MET A 1 14.95 15.21 -38.33
N SER A 2 13.95 16.08 -38.21
CA SER A 2 12.69 15.81 -37.49
C SER A 2 11.80 14.82 -38.24
N LYS A 3 11.46 13.68 -37.65
CA LYS A 3 10.42 12.78 -38.19
C LYS A 3 9.12 12.97 -37.41
N ARG A 4 8.38 13.99 -37.85
CA ARG A 4 6.98 14.27 -37.50
C ARG A 4 6.11 13.16 -38.09
N TRP A 5 5.67 12.18 -37.29
CA TRP A 5 4.74 11.17 -37.77
C TRP A 5 3.30 11.71 -37.73
N SER A 6 2.71 11.90 -38.92
CA SER A 6 1.31 12.27 -39.11
C SER A 6 0.37 11.08 -38.84
N ARG A 7 -0.69 11.34 -38.05
CA ARG A 7 -1.73 10.41 -37.56
C ARG A 7 -2.62 9.73 -38.63
N ARG A 8 -2.21 9.70 -39.91
CA ARG A 8 -3.06 9.23 -41.02
C ARG A 8 -2.46 8.07 -41.83
N LYS A 9 -1.66 7.21 -41.20
CA LYS A 9 -1.10 5.98 -41.83
C LYS A 9 -1.10 4.76 -40.89
N VAL A 10 -2.20 4.52 -40.18
CA VAL A 10 -2.41 3.24 -39.47
C VAL A 10 -3.84 2.76 -39.67
N LEU A 11 -4.31 2.72 -40.93
CA LEU A 11 -5.58 2.06 -41.28
C LEU A 11 -5.44 1.43 -42.68
N LYS A 12 -4.82 0.26 -42.68
CA LYS A 12 -4.89 -0.83 -43.66
C LYS A 12 -4.48 -2.07 -42.86
N GLN A 13 -5.17 -3.20 -42.85
CA GLN A 13 -6.29 -3.69 -43.64
C GLN A 13 -6.73 -5.00 -42.96
N LEU A 14 -8.00 -5.38 -43.13
CA LEU A 14 -8.66 -6.52 -42.51
C LEU A 14 -7.86 -7.83 -42.60
N GLY A 15 -7.70 -8.51 -41.47
CA GLY A 15 -7.27 -9.91 -41.38
C GLY A 15 -8.41 -10.77 -40.83
N LEU A 16 -8.86 -11.71 -41.64
CA LEU A 16 -9.93 -12.69 -41.42
C LEU A 16 -9.61 -13.58 -40.21
N VAL A 17 -10.51 -13.65 -39.22
CA VAL A 17 -10.39 -14.50 -38.03
C VAL A 17 -10.72 -15.95 -38.42
N THR A 18 -9.72 -16.83 -38.42
CA THR A 18 -9.93 -18.28 -38.45
C THR A 18 -10.31 -18.75 -37.05
N ALA A 19 -11.44 -19.46 -36.96
CA ALA A 19 -11.94 -20.07 -35.73
C ALA A 19 -10.94 -21.12 -35.22
N GLY A 20 -10.10 -20.72 -34.27
CA GLY A 20 -9.24 -21.59 -33.49
C GLY A 20 -9.17 -21.05 -32.08
N SER A 21 -9.78 -21.75 -31.14
CA SER A 21 -9.85 -21.40 -29.72
C SER A 21 -8.49 -21.00 -29.15
N VAL A 22 -8.30 -19.70 -28.89
CA VAL A 22 -7.51 -19.25 -27.75
C VAL A 22 -8.51 -18.80 -26.70
N ALA A 23 -9.07 -19.78 -26.01
CA ALA A 23 -9.92 -19.52 -24.86
C ALA A 23 -9.07 -18.78 -23.82
N SER A 24 -9.33 -17.48 -23.76
CA SER A 24 -9.03 -16.51 -22.71
C SER A 24 -8.50 -17.12 -21.42
N VAL A 25 -7.19 -17.02 -21.19
CA VAL A 25 -6.65 -16.92 -19.82
C VAL A 25 -6.95 -15.51 -19.31
N VAL A 26 -8.23 -15.20 -19.08
CA VAL A 26 -8.59 -14.24 -18.04
C VAL A 26 -8.35 -15.00 -16.74
N SER A 27 -7.06 -15.08 -16.37
CA SER A 27 -6.66 -15.50 -15.04
C SER A 27 -7.46 -14.63 -14.09
N SER A 28 -8.24 -15.30 -13.26
CA SER A 28 -9.21 -14.71 -12.38
C SER A 28 -8.46 -13.85 -11.36
N CYS A 29 -8.14 -12.60 -11.72
CA CYS A 29 -7.91 -11.54 -10.76
C CYS A 29 -9.26 -11.32 -10.10
N GLN A 30 -9.56 -12.18 -9.12
CA GLN A 30 -10.66 -11.98 -8.20
C GLN A 30 -10.39 -10.63 -7.58
N SER A 31 -11.17 -9.64 -8.02
CA SER A 31 -11.23 -8.32 -7.44
C SER A 31 -11.34 -8.52 -5.95
N ILE A 32 -10.26 -8.17 -5.24
CA ILE A 32 -10.23 -8.06 -3.77
C ILE A 32 -11.58 -7.48 -3.34
N THR A 33 -12.35 -8.30 -2.62
CA THR A 33 -13.65 -7.93 -2.05
C THR A 33 -13.51 -6.53 -1.48
N GLN A 34 -14.31 -5.59 -1.98
CA GLN A 34 -14.21 -4.16 -1.66
C GLN A 34 -14.14 -3.98 -0.14
N PHE A 35 -12.93 -3.86 0.38
CA PHE A 35 -12.69 -3.78 1.80
C PHE A 35 -13.13 -2.38 2.21
N ARG A 36 -14.28 -2.28 2.89
CA ARG A 36 -14.72 -1.01 3.47
C ARG A 36 -14.05 -0.88 4.84
N PRO A 37 -13.02 -0.03 4.97
CA PRO A 37 -12.33 0.11 6.24
C PRO A 37 -13.29 0.78 7.22
N GLN A 38 -13.49 0.16 8.38
CA GLN A 38 -14.36 0.74 9.40
C GLN A 38 -13.56 1.81 10.14
N PRO A 39 -13.98 3.08 10.08
CA PRO A 39 -13.32 4.14 10.83
C PRO A 39 -13.62 3.95 12.31
N ILE A 40 -12.57 3.91 13.11
CA ILE A 40 -12.63 3.91 14.57
C ILE A 40 -11.96 5.18 15.05
N THR A 41 -12.65 5.93 15.91
CA THR A 41 -12.12 7.17 16.49
C THR A 41 -11.98 6.98 17.99
N GLU A 42 -10.74 6.94 18.46
CA GLU A 42 -10.44 6.90 19.88
C GLU A 42 -10.17 8.30 20.42
N LYS A 43 -10.69 8.60 21.61
CA LYS A 43 -10.47 9.87 22.30
C LYS A 43 -9.35 9.69 23.30
N LEU A 44 -8.22 10.35 23.05
CA LEU A 44 -7.07 10.37 23.94
C LEU A 44 -7.24 11.46 25.03
N PRO A 45 -6.43 11.42 26.11
CA PRO A 45 -6.36 12.49 27.09
C PRO A 45 -6.04 13.84 26.42
N LYS A 46 -6.35 14.95 27.09
CA LYS A 46 -6.16 16.33 26.57
C LYS A 46 -6.98 16.66 25.31
N GLY A 47 -8.02 15.89 25.01
CA GLY A 47 -8.98 16.20 23.93
C GLY A 47 -8.47 15.88 22.52
N VAL A 48 -7.38 15.14 22.40
CA VAL A 48 -6.81 14.73 21.12
C VAL A 48 -7.53 13.50 20.60
N THR A 49 -7.88 13.46 19.32
CA THR A 49 -8.53 12.31 18.69
C THR A 49 -7.52 11.50 17.87
N LEU A 50 -7.63 10.18 17.94
CA LEU A 50 -6.88 9.24 17.11
C LEU A 50 -7.82 8.55 16.13
N GLU A 51 -7.59 8.77 14.84
CA GLU A 51 -8.29 8.06 13.77
C GLU A 51 -7.56 6.77 13.43
N MET A 52 -8.29 5.67 13.51
CA MET A 52 -7.81 4.34 13.19
C MET A 52 -8.73 3.68 12.15
N VAL A 53 -8.21 2.62 11.56
CA VAL A 53 -8.88 1.81 10.56
C VAL A 53 -8.80 0.35 11.00
N GLY A 54 -9.96 -0.29 11.13
CA GLY A 54 -10.00 -1.74 11.30
C GLY A 54 -9.66 -2.43 9.99
N LEU A 55 -8.82 -3.46 10.04
CA LEU A 55 -8.50 -4.41 8.97
C LEU A 55 -9.04 -5.80 9.35
N PRO A 56 -9.58 -6.58 8.39
CA PRO A 56 -10.18 -7.86 8.69
C PRO A 56 -9.09 -8.92 8.85
N ALA A 57 -9.46 -10.09 9.38
CA ALA A 57 -8.55 -11.23 9.38
C ALA A 57 -8.20 -11.62 7.93
N GLY A 58 -6.94 -11.95 7.69
CA GLY A 58 -6.45 -12.20 6.34
C GLY A 58 -5.11 -12.90 6.33
N GLN A 59 -4.69 -13.28 5.13
CA GLN A 59 -3.37 -13.84 4.87
C GLN A 59 -2.68 -12.96 3.84
N PHE A 60 -1.44 -12.61 4.13
CA PHE A 60 -0.60 -11.84 3.23
C PHE A 60 0.76 -12.48 3.11
N LEU A 61 1.42 -12.20 2.00
CA LEU A 61 2.75 -12.68 1.72
C LEU A 61 3.72 -11.56 2.11
N MET A 62 4.53 -11.79 3.16
CA MET A 62 5.44 -10.79 3.74
C MET A 62 6.88 -11.09 3.33
N GLY A 63 7.67 -10.02 3.15
CA GLY A 63 9.07 -10.12 2.73
C GLY A 63 9.24 -9.98 1.22
N SER A 64 10.49 -9.98 0.77
CA SER A 64 10.85 -9.80 -0.64
C SER A 64 11.21 -11.15 -1.29
N PRO A 65 10.87 -11.38 -2.57
CA PRO A 65 11.32 -12.55 -3.30
C PRO A 65 12.84 -12.54 -3.52
N ASP A 66 13.43 -13.72 -3.66
CA ASP A 66 14.88 -13.85 -3.89
C ASP A 66 15.35 -13.15 -5.17
N SER A 67 14.46 -12.98 -6.15
CA SER A 67 14.70 -12.30 -7.42
C SER A 67 14.83 -10.79 -7.31
N ASP A 68 14.49 -10.18 -6.17
CA ASP A 68 14.63 -8.74 -5.96
C ASP A 68 16.10 -8.39 -5.63
N PRO A 69 16.77 -7.60 -6.50
CA PRO A 69 18.18 -7.23 -6.32
C PRO A 69 18.40 -6.15 -5.25
N ASP A 70 17.37 -5.38 -4.90
CA ASP A 70 17.47 -4.29 -3.91
C ASP A 70 17.13 -4.77 -2.49
N ALA A 71 16.64 -6.01 -2.36
CA ALA A 71 16.22 -6.58 -1.09
C ALA A 71 17.39 -7.12 -0.26
N GLU A 72 17.49 -6.60 0.96
CA GLU A 72 18.48 -7.01 1.95
C GLU A 72 18.23 -8.42 2.49
N SER A 73 19.28 -9.03 3.04
CA SER A 73 19.23 -10.41 3.55
C SER A 73 18.19 -10.65 4.65
N TRP A 74 17.85 -9.63 5.44
CA TRP A 74 16.85 -9.70 6.51
C TRP A 74 15.41 -9.46 6.04
N GLU A 75 15.21 -9.02 4.79
CA GLU A 75 13.87 -8.90 4.19
C GLU A 75 13.40 -10.20 3.53
N LYS A 76 14.31 -11.19 3.46
CA LYS A 76 14.12 -12.53 2.89
C LYS A 76 14.09 -13.57 4.03
N PRO A 77 13.40 -14.71 3.84
CA PRO A 77 12.61 -15.08 2.67
C PRO A 77 11.17 -14.56 2.77
N GLN A 78 10.53 -14.52 1.60
CA GLN A 78 9.11 -14.28 1.52
C GLN A 78 8.32 -15.43 2.17
N HIS A 79 7.42 -15.12 3.10
CA HIS A 79 6.64 -16.13 3.83
C HIS A 79 5.19 -15.68 4.07
N GLN A 80 4.28 -16.65 4.21
CA GLN A 80 2.86 -16.38 4.39
C GLN A 80 2.55 -16.09 5.86
N VAL A 81 1.99 -14.91 6.11
CA VAL A 81 1.59 -14.46 7.44
C VAL A 81 0.07 -14.42 7.52
N LYS A 82 -0.48 -15.06 8.55
CA LYS A 82 -1.90 -15.03 8.87
C LYS A 82 -2.12 -14.10 10.06
N LEU A 83 -2.92 -13.06 9.87
CA LEU A 83 -3.31 -12.14 10.94
C LEU A 83 -4.81 -12.25 11.20
N ASN A 84 -5.17 -12.13 12.48
CA ASN A 84 -6.55 -11.90 12.89
C ASN A 84 -6.94 -10.44 12.57
N SER A 85 -8.21 -10.07 12.73
CA SER A 85 -8.64 -8.69 12.55
C SER A 85 -7.94 -7.77 13.57
N PHE A 86 -7.42 -6.64 13.11
CA PHE A 86 -6.75 -5.66 13.96
C PHE A 86 -7.00 -4.22 13.50
N ALA A 87 -6.71 -3.27 14.37
CA ALA A 87 -6.86 -1.85 14.11
C ALA A 87 -5.48 -1.19 13.91
N ILE A 88 -5.35 -0.31 12.92
CA ILE A 88 -4.12 0.47 12.69
C ILE A 88 -4.45 1.96 12.52
N GLY A 89 -3.54 2.83 12.96
CA GLY A 89 -3.67 4.28 12.76
C GLY A 89 -3.81 4.61 11.27
N LYS A 90 -4.78 5.46 10.93
CA LYS A 90 -4.96 5.94 9.55
C LYS A 90 -3.79 6.79 9.08
N TYR A 91 -3.13 7.46 10.03
CA TYR A 91 -2.01 8.35 9.81
C TYR A 91 -0.85 8.01 10.76
N PRO A 92 0.39 8.39 10.43
CA PRO A 92 1.48 8.40 11.39
C PRO A 92 1.11 9.20 12.64
N MET A 93 1.57 8.75 13.80
CA MET A 93 1.32 9.42 15.07
C MET A 93 1.91 10.83 15.08
N THR A 94 1.13 11.79 15.59
CA THR A 94 1.58 13.17 15.77
C THR A 94 2.24 13.38 17.13
N GLN A 95 3.15 14.36 17.23
CA GLN A 95 3.82 14.69 18.50
C GLN A 95 2.80 15.05 19.60
N ALA A 96 1.74 15.80 19.27
CA ALA A 96 0.69 16.16 20.22
C ALA A 96 -0.09 14.92 20.74
N GLN A 97 -0.34 13.93 19.88
CA GLN A 97 -0.94 12.65 20.29
C GLN A 97 -0.01 11.86 21.22
N TYR A 98 1.29 11.85 20.91
CA TYR A 98 2.28 11.18 21.75
C TYR A 98 2.40 11.84 23.14
N GLU A 99 2.51 13.16 23.21
CA GLU A 99 2.57 13.93 24.47
C GLU A 99 1.27 13.86 25.28
N ALA A 100 0.13 13.61 24.63
CA ALA A 100 -1.13 13.38 25.30
C ALA A 100 -1.12 12.07 26.10
N VAL A 101 -0.44 11.03 25.60
CA VAL A 101 -0.34 9.72 26.26
C VAL A 101 0.84 9.67 27.24
N MET A 102 2.02 10.16 26.84
CA MET A 102 3.27 10.02 27.59
C MET A 102 3.49 11.10 28.66
N GLY A 103 2.76 12.21 28.60
CA GLY A 103 3.00 13.36 29.47
C GLY A 103 4.19 14.21 29.02
N ASN A 104 4.53 15.22 29.83
CA ASN A 104 5.40 16.34 29.44
C ASN A 104 6.92 16.05 29.46
N GLY A 105 7.34 14.81 29.19
CA GLY A 105 8.68 14.32 29.51
C GLY A 105 9.42 13.53 28.42
N SER A 106 8.89 13.41 27.20
CA SER A 106 9.56 12.64 26.14
C SER A 106 9.59 13.41 24.82
N SER A 107 10.47 14.41 24.78
CA SER A 107 10.96 15.03 23.54
C SER A 107 12.03 14.13 22.91
N VAL A 108 11.63 13.08 22.20
CA VAL A 108 12.51 12.35 21.28
C VAL A 108 11.91 12.37 19.89
N CYS A 109 11.87 13.58 19.34
CA CYS A 109 12.07 13.84 17.91
C CYS A 109 12.52 15.30 17.77
N LEU A 110 13.57 15.68 18.49
CA LEU A 110 14.29 16.91 18.17
C LEU A 110 15.04 16.64 16.87
N MET A 111 14.43 17.05 15.77
CA MET A 111 15.15 17.48 14.58
C MET A 111 16.27 18.40 15.09
N GLN A 112 17.51 17.91 15.14
CA GLN A 112 18.68 18.77 15.30
C GLN A 112 18.77 19.63 14.04
N ARG A 113 18.03 20.74 14.06
CA ARG A 113 18.24 21.88 13.16
C ARG A 113 18.73 23.04 14.01
N THR A 114 19.84 22.82 14.71
CA THR A 114 20.71 23.91 15.15
C THR A 114 21.69 24.20 14.02
N GLY A 115 21.30 25.09 13.12
CA GLY A 115 22.22 25.82 12.27
C GLY A 115 22.23 27.26 12.77
N SER A 116 23.30 27.62 13.48
CA SER A 116 23.66 29.01 13.75
C SER A 116 24.12 29.69 12.47
#